data_AF-A0A955DQ38-F1
#
_entry.id   AF-A0A955DQ38-F1
#
_cell.length_a   1.000
_cell.length_b   1.000
_cell.length_c   1.000
_cell.angle_alpha   90.00
_cell.angle_beta   90.00
_cell.angle_gamma   90.00
#
_symmetry.space_group_name_H-M   'P 1'
#
loop_
_entity.id
_entity.type
_entity.pdbx_description
1 polymer ?
#
loop_
_entity_poly.entity_id
_entity_poly.type
_entity_poly.pdbx_seq_one_letter_code
_entity_poly.pdbx_strand_id
1 'polypeptide(L)' 'MTLTPDELNVLLRLVHITETSEINCDEFLARVSTYLERLVQGNRSPAGFEQVLHHLKICPECREEFEAMLRAHDE' A
#
# COMPACT_ATOMS: atom_id res chain seq x y z
N MET A 1 -1.40 26.78 -21.09
CA MET A 1 -0.41 25.98 -20.36
C MET A 1 -0.44 24.59 -20.97
N THR A 2 0.71 24.06 -21.40
CA THR A 2 0.80 22.78 -22.12
C THR A 2 1.71 21.87 -21.30
N LEU A 3 1.23 20.67 -20.98
CA LEU A 3 2.01 19.67 -20.25
C LEU A 3 3.07 19.05 -21.16
N THR A 4 4.25 18.80 -20.61
CA THR A 4 5.26 17.96 -21.26
C THR A 4 4.83 16.49 -21.27
N PRO A 5 5.41 15.65 -22.15
CA PRO A 5 5.13 14.21 -22.17
C PRO A 5 5.41 13.52 -20.82
N ASP A 6 6.44 13.95 -20.10
CA ASP A 6 6.80 13.36 -18.80
C ASP A 6 5.78 13.70 -17.72
N GLU A 7 5.36 14.97 -17.64
CA GLU A 7 4.29 15.40 -16.73
C GLU A 7 2.97 14.68 -17.04
N LEU A 8 2.64 14.50 -18.33
CA LEU A 8 1.45 13.76 -18.75
C LEU A 8 1.54 12.27 -18.33
N ASN A 9 2.70 11.63 -18.48
CA ASN A 9 2.90 10.24 -18.06
C ASN A 9 2.78 10.07 -16.55
N VAL A 10 3.24 11.05 -15.76
CA VAL A 10 3.04 11.05 -14.30
C VAL A 10 1.55 11.11 -13.97
N LEU A 11 0.81 12.03 -14.59
CA LEU A 11 -0.64 12.16 -14.34
C LEU A 11 -1.42 10.92 -14.78
N LEU A 12 -1.09 10.33 -15.93
CA LEU A 12 -1.71 9.08 -16.39
C LEU A 12 -1.44 7.93 -15.42
N ARG A 13 -0.23 7.85 -14.87
CA ARG A 13 0.10 6.84 -13.85
C ARG A 13 -0.73 7.07 -12.58
N LEU A 14 -0.84 8.31 -12.12
CA LEU A 14 -1.64 8.65 -10.94
C LEU A 14 -3.12 8.30 -11.13
N VAL A 15 -3.71 8.59 -12.29
CA VAL A 15 -5.09 8.18 -12.59
C VAL A 15 -5.21 6.67 -12.67
N HIS A 16 -4.25 5.98 -13.29
CA HIS A 16 -4.31 4.53 -13.47
C HIS A 16 -4.22 3.74 -12.16
N ILE A 17 -3.50 4.26 -11.16
CA ILE A 17 -3.40 3.62 -9.85
C ILE A 17 -4.59 3.93 -8.95
N THR A 18 -5.48 4.85 -9.32
CA THR A 18 -6.69 5.09 -8.52
C THR A 18 -7.69 3.95 -8.67
N GLU A 19 -8.31 3.55 -7.57
CA GLU A 19 -9.34 2.52 -7.53
C GLU A 19 -10.66 3.06 -6.98
N THR A 20 -11.77 2.45 -7.38
CA THR A 20 -13.11 2.88 -6.93
C THR A 20 -13.34 2.64 -5.44
N SER A 21 -12.52 1.79 -4.82
CA SER A 21 -12.56 1.48 -3.39
C SER A 21 -11.16 1.44 -2.81
N GLU A 22 -10.66 2.62 -2.49
CA GLU A 22 -9.41 2.81 -1.76
C GLU A 22 -9.66 2.88 -0.25
N ILE A 23 -8.62 2.54 0.53
CA ILE A 23 -8.58 2.78 1.97
C ILE A 23 -7.62 3.93 2.26
N ASN A 24 -7.96 4.76 3.24
CA ASN A 24 -7.06 5.81 3.73
C ASN A 24 -6.00 5.23 4.71
N CYS A 25 -5.09 6.08 5.19
CA CYS A 25 -4.02 5.66 6.11
C CYS A 25 -4.56 5.09 7.43
N ASP A 26 -5.64 5.66 7.99
CA ASP A 26 -6.24 5.18 9.24
C ASP A 26 -6.87 3.78 9.08
N GLU A 27 -7.59 3.58 7.98
CA GLU A 27 -8.18 2.29 7.61
C GLU A 27 -7.10 1.25 7.29
N PHE A 28 -5.98 1.66 6.69
CA PHE A 28 -4.80 0.83 6.51
C PHE A 28 -4.24 0.38 7.87
N LEU A 29 -3.98 1.31 8.78
CA LEU A 29 -3.44 1.00 10.12
C LEU A 29 -4.34 0.06 10.90
N ALA A 30 -5.66 0.19 10.77
CA ALA A 30 -6.63 -0.70 11.40
C ALA A 30 -6.58 -2.16 10.87
N ARG A 31 -6.04 -2.38 9.66
CA ARG A 31 -6.05 -3.67 8.98
C ARG A 31 -4.67 -4.30 8.83
N VAL A 32 -3.61 -3.48 8.81
CA VAL A 32 -2.24 -3.92 8.50
C VAL A 32 -1.68 -4.88 9.54
N SER A 33 -2.04 -4.74 10.83
CA SER A 33 -1.61 -5.65 11.88
C SER A 33 -2.05 -7.10 11.63
N THR A 34 -3.30 -7.30 11.19
CA THR A 34 -3.81 -8.64 10.84
C THR A 34 -3.11 -9.22 9.62
N TYR A 35 -2.75 -8.38 8.65
CA TYR A 35 -1.97 -8.79 7.49
C TYR A 35 -0.56 -9.24 7.90
N LEU A 36 0.11 -8.44 8.74
CA LEU A 36 1.44 -8.70 9.27
C LEU A 36 1.51 -10.03 10.04
N GLU A 37 0.55 -10.28 10.93
CA GLU A 37 0.47 -11.54 11.67
C GLU A 37 0.36 -12.76 10.74
N ARG A 38 -0.50 -12.68 9.71
CA ARG A 38 -0.64 -13.77 8.73
C ARG A 38 0.64 -13.99 7.93
N LEU A 39 1.32 -12.90 7.56
CA LEU A 39 2.57 -12.95 6.82
C LEU A 39 3.68 -13.64 7.65
N VAL A 40 3.80 -13.30 8.94
CA VAL A 40 4.75 -13.93 9.88
C VAL A 40 4.41 -15.41 10.12
N GLN A 41 3.12 -15.77 10.13
CA GLN A 41 2.68 -17.18 10.20
C GLN A 41 2.92 -17.96 8.89
N GLY A 42 3.51 -17.34 7.87
CA GLY A 42 3.80 -17.96 6.58
C GLY A 42 2.60 -17.99 5.61
N ASN A 43 1.46 -17.43 6.00
CA ASN A 43 0.30 -17.29 5.12
C ASN A 43 0.44 -16.03 4.25
N ARG A 44 1.04 -16.21 3.08
CA ARG A 44 1.26 -15.14 2.09
C ARG A 44 0.07 -14.89 1.17
N SER A 45 -1.10 -15.49 1.45
CA SER A 45 -2.27 -15.30 0.60
C SER A 45 -2.72 -13.84 0.66
N PRO A 46 -2.80 -13.14 -0.49
CA PRO A 46 -3.28 -11.77 -0.53
C PRO A 46 -4.80 -11.67 -0.35
N ALA A 47 -5.51 -12.80 -0.33
CA ALA A 47 -6.97 -12.85 -0.24
C ALA A 47 -7.49 -12.12 1.00
N GLY A 48 -8.26 -11.06 0.79
CA GLY A 48 -8.83 -10.21 1.84
C GLY A 48 -7.92 -9.05 2.28
N PHE A 49 -6.74 -8.89 1.67
CA PHE A 49 -5.79 -7.79 1.93
C PHE A 49 -5.42 -7.02 0.67
N GLU A 50 -6.18 -7.17 -0.42
CA GLU A 50 -5.93 -6.49 -1.69
C GLU A 50 -5.82 -4.97 -1.50
N GLN A 51 -6.70 -4.38 -0.68
CA GLN A 51 -6.68 -2.94 -0.38
C GLN A 51 -5.46 -2.52 0.44
N VAL A 52 -4.99 -3.37 1.36
CA VAL A 52 -3.77 -3.12 2.15
C VAL A 52 -2.55 -3.16 1.22
N LEU A 53 -2.46 -4.16 0.35
CA LEU A 53 -1.39 -4.32 -0.63
C LEU A 53 -1.39 -3.19 -1.67
N HIS A 54 -2.57 -2.74 -2.08
CA HIS A 54 -2.73 -1.60 -2.96
C HIS A 54 -2.23 -0.32 -2.28
N HIS A 55 -2.66 -0.05 -1.04
CA HIS A 55 -2.23 1.13 -0.29
C HIS A 55 -0.70 1.18 -0.11
N LEU A 56 -0.04 0.05 0.16
CA LEU A 56 1.43 -0.04 0.24
C LEU A 56 2.17 0.34 -1.06
N LYS A 57 1.51 0.18 -2.22
CA LYS A 57 2.08 0.58 -3.52
C LYS A 57 1.98 2.09 -3.75
N ILE A 58 1.00 2.74 -3.14
CA ILE A 58 0.66 4.15 -3.43
C ILE A 58 1.19 5.08 -2.35
N CYS A 59 1.10 4.71 -1.07
CA CYS A 59 1.50 5.53 0.06
C CYS A 59 2.93 5.16 0.52
N PRO A 60 3.94 6.03 0.30
CA PRO A 60 5.31 5.76 0.74
C PRO A 60 5.45 5.71 2.27
N GLU A 61 4.71 6.55 2.99
CA GLU A 61 4.76 6.65 4.45
C GLU A 61 4.29 5.34 5.10
N CYS A 62 3.10 4.87 4.74
CA CYS A 62 2.57 3.60 5.25
C CYS A 62 3.43 2.39 4.85
N ARG A 63 4.15 2.46 3.73
CA ARG A 63 5.13 1.43 3.36
C ARG A 63 6.33 1.42 4.29
N GLU A 64 6.90 2.59 4.58
CA GLU A 64 8.01 2.72 5.53
C GLU A 64 7.62 2.20 6.92
N GLU A 65 6.43 2.56 7.39
CA GLU A 65 5.87 2.07 8.66
C GLU A 65 5.73 0.55 8.66
N PHE A 66 5.18 -0.04 7.60
CA PHE A 66 5.04 -1.49 7.49
C PHE A 66 6.39 -2.22 7.49
N GLU A 67 7.38 -1.69 6.77
CA GLU A 67 8.74 -2.23 6.78
C GLU A 67 9.38 -2.13 8.18
N ALA A 68 9.10 -1.07 8.93
CA ALA A 68 9.54 -0.94 10.31
C ALA A 68 8.89 -1.98 11.22
N MET A 69 7.58 -2.23 11.06
CA MET A 69 6.87 -3.28 11.79
C MET A 69 7.46 -4.66 11.49
N LEU A 70 7.79 -4.97 10.23
CA LEU A 70 8.44 -6.22 9.85
C LEU A 70 9.79 -6.41 10.54
N ARG A 71 10.65 -5.38 10.53
CA ARG A 71 11.96 -5.44 11.20
C ARG A 71 11.81 -5.70 12.70
N ALA A 72 10.82 -5.06 13.35
CA ALA A 72 10.58 -5.25 14.78
C ALA A 72 10.05 -6.66 15.14
N HIS A 73 9.54 -7.43 14.17
CA HIS A 73 9.14 -8.83 14.38
C HIS A 73 10.29 -9.83 14.21
N ASP A 74 11.37 -9.45 13.53
CA ASP A 74 12.54 -10.31 13.29
C ASP A 74 13.60 -10.22 14.41
N GLU A 75 13.41 -9.34 15.40
CA GLU A 75 14.25 -9.17 16.61
C GLU A 75 13.78 -10.05 17.78
#